data_AF-A0A2A2QYY7-F1
#
_entry.id   AF-A0A2A2QYY7-F1
#
_cell.length_a   1.000
_cell.length_b   1.000
_cell.length_c   1.000
_cell.angle_alpha   90.00
_cell.angle_beta   90.00
_cell.angle_gamma   90.00
#
_symmetry.space_group_name_H-M   'P 1'
#
loop_
_entity.id
_entity.type
_entity.pdbx_description
1 polymer ?
#
loop_
_entity_poly.entity_id
_entity_poly.type
_entity_poly.pdbx_seq_one_letter_code
_entity_poly.pdbx_strand_id
1 'polypeptide(L)'
;DTNPRSLLFQLAQLEKHFDRLPHERESALPSPGQRVLIENVARLRLLDPRELTALEGGWHDSKTGTVLSATLADLPKLSDAIAVSYFAHTAISRTEQGGSL
;
A
#
# COMPACT_ATOMS: atom_id res chain seq x y z
N ASP A 1 14.49 -2.86 7.89
CA ASP A 1 13.47 -3.34 6.93
C ASP A 1 13.73 -4.77 6.43
N THR A 2 14.67 -5.54 7.00
CA THR A 2 15.04 -6.88 6.49
C THR A 2 14.24 -8.04 7.09
N ASN A 3 13.48 -7.78 8.15
CA ASN A 3 12.63 -8.79 8.77
C ASN A 3 11.33 -8.95 7.95
N PRO A 4 11.02 -10.14 7.40
CA PRO A 4 9.85 -10.33 6.55
C PRO A 4 8.52 -10.09 7.27
N ARG A 5 8.49 -10.15 8.60
CA ARG A 5 7.31 -9.83 9.42
C ARG A 5 7.21 -8.34 9.78
N SER A 6 8.23 -7.54 9.49
CA SER A 6 8.16 -6.09 9.71
C SER A 6 7.12 -5.46 8.80
N LEU A 7 6.26 -4.60 9.35
CA LEU A 7 5.27 -3.85 8.58
C LEU A 7 5.90 -3.06 7.42
N LEU A 8 7.07 -2.46 7.65
CA LEU A 8 7.80 -1.73 6.60
C LEU A 8 8.26 -2.64 5.46
N PHE A 9 8.71 -3.87 5.78
CA PHE A 9 9.06 -4.85 4.75
C PHE A 9 7.84 -5.27 3.93
N GLN A 10 6.72 -5.52 4.60
CA GLN A 10 5.47 -5.94 3.96
C GLN A 10 4.94 -4.87 3.00
N LEU A 11 4.93 -3.60 3.42
CA LEU A 11 4.54 -2.50 2.53
C LEU A 11 5.53 -2.30 1.37
N ALA A 12 6.82 -2.51 1.60
CA ALA A 12 7.82 -2.49 0.52
C ALA A 12 7.62 -3.63 -0.50
N GLN A 13 7.01 -4.77 -0.11
CA GLN A 13 6.61 -5.78 -1.09
C GLN A 13 5.36 -5.34 -1.88
N LEU A 14 4.39 -4.66 -1.24
CA LEU A 14 3.25 -4.09 -1.95
C LEU A 14 3.70 -3.09 -3.02
N GLU A 15 4.74 -2.29 -2.74
CA GLU A 15 5.32 -1.35 -3.72
C GLU A 15 5.76 -2.06 -5.00
N LYS A 16 6.45 -3.20 -4.86
CA LYS A 16 6.85 -4.04 -6.00
C LYS A 16 5.67 -4.63 -6.74
N HIS A 17 4.53 -4.86 -6.08
CA HIS A 17 3.32 -5.32 -6.74
C HIS A 17 2.71 -4.22 -7.60
N PHE A 18 2.66 -2.98 -7.10
CA PHE A 18 2.24 -1.82 -7.89
C PHE A 18 3.15 -1.59 -9.10
N ASP A 19 4.47 -1.69 -8.96
CA ASP A 19 5.44 -1.51 -10.08
C ASP A 19 5.30 -2.51 -11.23
N ARG A 20 4.64 -3.64 -10.97
CA ARG A 20 4.38 -4.72 -11.91
C ARG A 20 2.99 -4.65 -12.54
N LEU A 21 2.14 -3.71 -12.12
CA LEU A 21 0.81 -3.55 -12.70
C LEU A 21 0.90 -3.05 -14.15
N PRO A 22 0.16 -3.66 -15.09
CA PRO A 22 0.34 -3.44 -16.52
C PRO A 22 -0.05 -2.04 -17.02
N HIS A 23 -0.97 -1.34 -16.35
CA HIS A 23 -1.53 -0.07 -16.87
C HIS A 23 -1.00 1.21 -16.19
N GLU A 24 -0.34 1.12 -15.03
CA GLU A 24 0.10 2.35 -14.32
C GLU A 24 1.37 2.98 -14.92
N ARG A 25 2.05 2.29 -15.86
CA ARG A 25 3.29 2.77 -16.48
C ARG A 25 3.11 3.90 -17.50
N GLU A 26 1.89 4.16 -17.96
CA GLU A 26 1.62 5.22 -18.96
C GLU A 26 1.52 6.62 -18.33
N SER A 27 1.36 6.72 -17.01
CA SER A 27 1.29 7.99 -16.28
C SER A 27 2.63 8.34 -15.63
N ALA A 28 3.11 9.56 -15.83
CA ALA A 28 4.29 10.09 -15.13
C ALA A 28 4.03 10.38 -13.64
N LEU A 29 2.75 10.38 -13.21
CA LEU A 29 2.35 10.64 -11.83
C LEU A 29 1.90 9.36 -11.13
N PRO A 30 2.18 9.20 -9.82
CA PRO A 30 1.70 8.07 -9.04
C PRO A 30 0.18 7.98 -9.03
N SER A 31 -0.34 6.77 -9.20
CA SER A 31 -1.77 6.45 -9.09
C SER A 31 -2.29 6.72 -7.67
N PRO A 32 -3.62 6.80 -7.47
CA PRO A 32 -4.18 6.98 -6.13
C PRO A 32 -3.70 5.91 -5.13
N GLY A 33 -3.60 4.64 -5.55
CA GLY A 33 -3.08 3.56 -4.71
C GLY A 33 -1.59 3.73 -4.38
N GLN A 34 -0.77 4.09 -5.38
CA GLN A 34 0.65 4.38 -5.18
C GLN A 34 0.87 5.57 -4.23
N ARG A 35 0.04 6.62 -4.30
CA ARG A 35 0.11 7.77 -3.37
C ARG A 35 -0.14 7.35 -1.93
N VAL A 36 -1.19 6.56 -1.69
CA VAL A 36 -1.51 6.02 -0.36
C VAL A 36 -0.35 5.17 0.16
N LEU A 37 0.28 4.36 -0.70
CA LEU A 37 1.41 3.54 -0.32
C LEU A 37 2.65 4.37 0.03
N ILE A 38 3.02 5.34 -0.81
CA ILE A 38 4.15 6.26 -0.57
C ILE A 38 3.97 6.98 0.77
N GLU A 39 2.77 7.49 1.02
CA GLU A 39 2.44 8.18 2.28
C GLU A 39 2.61 7.26 3.49
N ASN A 40 2.12 6.03 3.42
CA ASN A 40 2.25 5.05 4.50
C ASN A 40 3.70 4.67 4.77
N VAL A 41 4.48 4.40 3.72
CA VAL A 41 5.92 4.08 3.86
C VAL A 41 6.67 5.27 4.47
N ALA A 42 6.41 6.49 4.03
CA ALA A 42 7.04 7.69 4.57
C ALA A 42 6.73 7.87 6.07
N ARG A 43 5.46 7.75 6.47
CA ARG A 43 5.04 7.85 7.87
C ARG A 43 5.73 6.80 8.75
N LEU A 44 5.80 5.55 8.27
CA LEU A 44 6.43 4.46 9.02
C LEU A 44 7.94 4.59 9.13
N ARG A 45 8.62 5.16 8.12
CA ARG A 45 10.07 5.44 8.19
C ARG A 45 10.42 6.51 9.21
N LEU A 46 9.50 7.43 9.49
CA LEU A 46 9.67 8.52 10.45
C LEU A 46 9.19 8.15 11.87
N LEU A 47 8.71 6.93 12.06
CA LEU A 47 8.15 6.45 13.31
C LEU A 47 9.25 6.13 14.33
N ASP A 48 9.06 6.59 15.58
CA ASP A 48 9.91 6.20 16.70
C ASP A 48 9.14 5.26 17.64
N PRO A 49 9.34 3.94 17.54
CA PRO A 49 8.60 2.97 18.35
C PRO A 49 8.91 3.05 19.86
N ARG A 50 9.96 3.77 20.27
CA ARG A 50 10.30 3.96 21.69
C ARG A 50 9.24 4.77 22.42
N GLU A 51 8.48 5.61 21.70
CA GLU A 51 7.35 6.35 22.26
C GLU A 51 6.35 5.42 22.95
N LEU A 52 6.13 4.21 22.41
CA LEU A 52 5.19 3.23 22.99
C LEU A 52 5.62 2.72 24.36
N THR A 53 6.92 2.72 24.64
CA THR A 53 7.47 2.22 25.91
C THR A 53 7.40 3.24 27.05
N ALA A 54 7.20 4.52 26.70
CA ALA A 54 7.17 5.64 27.64
C ALA A 54 5.74 6.13 27.93
N LEU A 55 4.71 5.46 27.40
CA LEU A 55 3.31 5.85 27.58
C LEU A 55 2.77 5.39 28.93
N GLU A 56 2.17 6.32 29.65
CA GLU A 56 1.34 6.03 30.83
C GLU A 56 -0.12 5.72 30.45
N GLY A 57 -0.53 6.05 29.21
CA GLY A 57 -1.89 5.86 28.67
C GLY A 57 -2.01 4.76 27.61
N GLY A 58 -3.10 4.79 26.85
CA GLY A 58 -3.35 3.83 25.77
C GLY A 58 -2.35 4.00 24.63
N TRP A 59 -1.86 2.89 24.06
CA TRP A 59 -0.89 2.92 22.94
C TRP A 59 -1.39 3.72 21.73
N HIS A 60 -2.71 3.77 21.53
CA HIS A 60 -3.39 4.47 20.44
C HIS A 60 -3.25 6.00 20.53
N ASP A 61 -3.08 6.55 21.73
CA ASP A 61 -2.96 8.00 21.96
C ASP A 61 -1.57 8.54 21.56
N SER A 62 -0.60 7.65 21.33
CA SER A 62 0.71 8.07 20.82
C SER A 62 0.67 8.38 19.32
N LYS A 63 1.63 9.19 18.89
CA LYS A 63 1.93 9.36 17.47
C LYS A 63 2.18 8.02 16.79
N THR A 64 2.86 7.11 17.49
CA THR A 64 3.09 5.76 17.00
C THR A 64 1.79 4.97 16.77
N GLY A 65 0.89 4.96 17.76
CA GLY A 65 -0.41 4.31 17.65
C GLY A 65 -1.31 4.93 16.59
N THR A 66 -1.25 6.25 16.43
CA THR A 66 -1.97 6.99 15.37
C THR A 66 -1.49 6.58 13.98
N VAL A 67 -0.17 6.50 13.76
CA VAL A 67 0.40 6.05 12.48
C VAL A 67 0.01 4.61 12.17
N LEU A 68 0.10 3.70 13.16
CA LEU A 68 -0.31 2.31 12.98
C LEU A 68 -1.80 2.18 12.64
N SER A 69 -2.65 2.97 13.30
CA SER A 69 -4.10 2.97 13.06
C SER A 69 -4.43 3.50 11.66
N ALA A 70 -3.75 4.56 11.22
CA ALA A 70 -3.89 5.08 9.86
C ALA A 70 -3.43 4.04 8.82
N THR A 71 -2.29 3.37 9.05
CA THR A 71 -1.83 2.31 8.15
C THR A 71 -2.83 1.16 8.06
N LEU A 72 -3.39 0.71 9.18
CA LEU A 72 -4.43 -0.32 9.18
C LEU A 72 -5.67 0.11 8.39
N ALA A 73 -6.09 1.37 8.51
CA ALA A 73 -7.25 1.91 7.78
C ALA A 73 -7.00 2.06 6.26
N ASP A 74 -5.74 2.16 5.84
CA ASP A 74 -5.36 2.28 4.43
C ASP A 74 -5.13 0.93 3.74
N LEU A 75 -4.89 -0.16 4.49
CA LEU A 75 -4.69 -1.50 3.91
C LEU A 75 -5.83 -1.95 2.98
N PRO A 76 -7.13 -1.78 3.32
CA PRO A 76 -8.20 -2.14 2.39
C PRO A 76 -8.15 -1.35 1.08
N LYS A 77 -7.84 -0.05 1.13
CA LYS A 77 -7.74 0.80 -0.06
C LYS A 77 -6.60 0.35 -0.98
N LEU A 78 -5.47 -0.06 -0.39
CA LEU A 78 -4.34 -0.62 -1.12
C LEU A 78 -4.71 -1.95 -1.80
N SER A 79 -5.44 -2.81 -1.09
CA SER A 79 -5.96 -4.07 -1.64
C SER A 79 -6.91 -3.82 -2.81
N ASP A 80 -7.86 -2.88 -2.65
CA ASP A 80 -8.82 -2.53 -3.70
C ASP A 80 -8.12 -1.96 -4.94
N ALA A 81 -7.13 -1.10 -4.76
CA ALA A 81 -6.36 -0.53 -5.87
C ALA A 81 -5.62 -1.62 -6.69
N ILE A 82 -5.01 -2.60 -6.01
CA ILE A 82 -4.37 -3.74 -6.67
C ILE A 82 -5.41 -4.59 -7.42
N ALA A 83 -6.54 -4.89 -6.76
CA ALA A 83 -7.60 -5.71 -7.33
C ALA A 83 -8.22 -5.07 -8.58
N VAL A 84 -8.54 -3.77 -8.52
CA VAL A 84 -9.09 -3.02 -9.66
C VAL A 84 -8.13 -3.05 -10.85
N SER A 85 -6.85 -2.76 -10.61
CA SER A 85 -5.84 -2.75 -11.68
C SER A 85 -5.66 -4.13 -12.32
N TYR A 86 -5.67 -5.18 -11.49
CA TYR A 86 -5.57 -6.56 -11.98
C TYR A 86 -6.81 -6.98 -12.78
N PHE A 87 -8.03 -6.77 -12.25
CA PHE A 87 -9.26 -7.20 -12.89
C PHE A 87 -9.60 -6.40 -14.14
N ALA A 88 -9.37 -5.08 -14.13
CA ALA A 88 -9.53 -4.26 -15.32
C ALA A 88 -8.71 -4.81 -16.50
N HIS A 89 -7.48 -5.26 -16.24
CA HIS A 89 -6.65 -5.90 -17.26
C HIS A 89 -7.21 -7.26 -17.71
N THR A 90 -7.68 -8.12 -16.80
CA THR A 90 -8.26 -9.42 -17.21
C THR A 90 -9.56 -9.30 -18.02
N ALA A 91 -10.34 -8.24 -17.79
CA ALA A 91 -11.54 -7.95 -18.56
C ALA A 91 -11.21 -7.49 -19.99
N ILE A 92 -10.18 -6.64 -20.14
CA ILE A 92 -9.67 -6.19 -21.43
C ILE A 92 -9.11 -7.38 -22.23
N SER A 93 -8.23 -8.20 -21.64
CA SER A 93 -7.63 -9.35 -22.31
C SER A 93 -8.65 -10.40 -22.79
N ARG A 94 -9.81 -10.52 -22.13
CA ARG A 94 -10.91 -11.41 -22.56
C ARG A 94 -11.67 -10.85 -23.77
N THR A 95 -11.81 -9.52 -23.85
CA THR A 95 -12.58 -8.86 -24.91
C THR A 95 -11.78 -8.81 -26.21
N GLU A 96 -10.47 -8.60 -26.12
CA GLU A 96 -9.53 -8.64 -27.26
C GLU A 96 -9.46 -10.03 -27.92
N GLN A 97 -9.63 -11.12 -27.17
CA GLN A 97 -9.62 -12.50 -27.70
C GLN A 97 -10.95 -12.92 -28.36
N GLY A 98 -12.04 -12.17 -28.15
CA GLY A 98 -13.36 -12.46 -28.72
C GLY A 98 -13.69 -11.69 -30.00
N GLY A 99 -12.83 -10.76 -30.43
CA GLY A 99 -13.07 -9.86 -31.56
C GLY A 99 -12.45 -10.28 -32.90
N SER A 100 -11.90 -11.49 -33.01
CA SER A 100 -11.31 -12.01 -34.25
C SER A 100 -12.13 -13.18 -34.80
N LEU A 101 -13.31 -12.87 -35.35
CA LEU A 101 -14.11 -13.73 -36.23
C LEU A 101 -14.75 -12.89 -37.32
#